data_AF-A0AB74C8V2-F1
#
_entry.id   AF-A0AB74C8V2-F1
#
_cell.length_a   1.000
_cell.length_b   1.000
_cell.length_c   1.000
_cell.angle_alpha   90.00
_cell.angle_beta   90.00
_cell.angle_gamma   90.00
#
_symmetry.space_group_name_H-M   'P 1'
#
loop_
_entity.id
_entity.type
_entity.pdbx_description
1 polymer ?
#
loop_
_entity_poly.entity_id
_entity_poly.type
_entity_poly.pdbx_seq_one_letter_code
_entity_poly.pdbx_strand_id
1 'polypeptide(L)'
;MAETDNYPLGRNIFHSVRLDAQHLLWRLHTGYILHPRIHVTDNMKIAELGTGTGVWLFEGAKYLPTTAQLDGFDISDEQFPLKEQCPPNLRFGIMDSFVDPPASLVGQYDVVHLRMWTSNFRNRDSGVIIHHVRELLKPGGFIQWEEAYLTHQVVVVKRPSNSRQE
;
A
#
# COMPACT_ATOMS: atom_id res chain seq x y z
N MET A 1 23.63 12.00 -7.85
CA MET A 1 22.42 12.81 -7.76
C MET A 1 21.33 11.99 -8.39
N ALA A 2 20.36 11.50 -7.61
CA ALA A 2 19.26 10.72 -8.16
C ALA A 2 18.56 11.56 -9.23
N GLU A 3 18.34 10.99 -10.41
CA GLU A 3 17.44 11.59 -11.39
C GLU A 3 16.11 11.88 -10.69
N THR A 4 15.59 13.09 -10.90
CA THR A 4 14.26 13.42 -10.39
C THR A 4 13.28 12.53 -11.13
N ASP A 5 12.70 11.54 -10.42
CA ASP A 5 11.74 10.58 -10.96
C ASP A 5 10.43 11.20 -11.50
N ASN A 6 10.34 12.54 -11.41
CA ASN A 6 9.24 13.37 -11.85
C ASN A 6 7.90 12.92 -11.26
N TYR A 7 7.91 12.51 -9.98
CA TYR A 7 6.72 12.12 -9.26
C TYR A 7 5.76 13.31 -9.09
N PRO A 8 4.56 13.27 -9.70
CA PRO A 8 3.70 14.44 -9.84
C PRO A 8 3.03 14.88 -8.53
N LEU A 9 3.00 14.01 -7.51
CA LEU A 9 2.34 14.25 -6.24
C LEU A 9 3.29 14.69 -5.13
N GLY A 10 4.58 14.86 -5.43
CA GLY A 10 5.63 15.35 -4.52
C GLY A 10 5.83 14.53 -3.23
N ARG A 11 6.87 14.90 -2.47
CA ARG A 11 7.31 14.15 -1.27
C ARG A 11 7.58 14.98 -0.01
N ASN A 12 7.35 16.30 -0.05
CA ASN A 12 7.41 17.13 1.14
C ASN A 12 6.38 16.74 2.23
N ILE A 13 6.48 17.37 3.41
CA ILE A 13 5.63 17.07 4.57
C ILE A 13 4.12 17.10 4.30
N PHE A 14 3.63 18.01 3.44
CA PHE A 14 2.21 18.06 3.09
C PHE A 14 1.75 16.80 2.34
N HIS A 15 2.63 16.23 1.51
CA HIS A 15 2.37 15.00 0.79
C HIS A 15 2.40 13.78 1.72
N SER A 16 3.26 13.77 2.74
CA SER A 16 3.23 12.74 3.79
C SER A 16 1.93 12.80 4.60
N VAL A 17 1.50 14.00 5.02
CA VAL A 17 0.21 14.21 5.70
C VAL A 17 -0.97 13.74 4.84
N ARG A 18 -0.93 14.00 3.52
CA ARG A 18 -1.92 13.47 2.59
C ARG A 18 -1.97 11.94 2.63
N LEU A 19 -0.83 11.24 2.56
CA LEU A 19 -0.79 9.76 2.58
C LEU A 19 -1.40 9.20 3.87
N ASP A 20 -1.08 9.81 5.01
CA ASP A 20 -1.60 9.38 6.30
C ASP A 20 -3.11 9.64 6.43
N ALA A 21 -3.59 10.79 5.93
CA ALA A 21 -5.03 11.09 5.87
C ALA A 21 -5.79 10.15 4.92
N GLN A 22 -5.22 9.86 3.74
CA GLN A 22 -5.76 8.88 2.81
C GLN A 22 -5.84 7.50 3.46
N HIS A 23 -4.81 7.11 4.22
CA HIS A 23 -4.82 5.86 4.95
C HIS A 23 -5.96 5.80 5.96
N LEU A 24 -6.13 6.82 6.80
CA LEU A 24 -7.25 6.91 7.74
C LEU A 24 -8.61 6.76 7.05
N LEU A 25 -8.84 7.47 5.95
CA LEU A 25 -10.09 7.37 5.19
C LEU A 25 -10.31 5.96 4.65
N TRP A 26 -9.24 5.31 4.15
CA TRP A 26 -9.32 3.94 3.66
C TRP A 26 -9.66 2.96 4.77
N ARG A 27 -9.04 3.10 5.94
CA ARG A 27 -9.31 2.26 7.12
C ARG A 27 -10.75 2.38 7.59
N LEU A 28 -11.30 3.59 7.61
CA LEU A 28 -12.71 3.83 7.93
C LEU A 28 -13.66 3.25 6.88
N HIS A 29 -13.24 3.23 5.61
CA HIS A 29 -14.04 2.69 4.50
C HIS A 29 -14.05 1.16 4.48
N THR A 30 -12.89 0.52 4.58
CA THR A 30 -12.76 -0.94 4.42
C THR A 30 -12.99 -1.69 5.73
N GLY A 31 -12.60 -1.11 6.87
CA GLY A 31 -12.66 -1.77 8.18
C GLY A 31 -11.61 -2.86 8.39
N TYR A 32 -10.71 -3.13 7.43
CA TYR A 32 -9.69 -4.19 7.53
C TYR A 32 -8.32 -3.74 6.96
N ILE A 33 -7.22 -4.24 7.54
CA ILE A 33 -5.86 -4.01 7.00
C ILE A 33 -5.60 -5.00 5.88
N LEU A 34 -5.75 -6.29 6.19
CA LEU A 34 -5.78 -7.36 5.20
C LEU A 34 -7.22 -7.77 4.92
N HIS A 35 -7.54 -8.04 3.67
CA HIS A 35 -8.85 -8.53 3.29
C HIS A 35 -9.20 -9.80 4.09
N PRO A 36 -10.41 -9.96 4.65
CA PRO A 36 -10.79 -11.09 5.50
C PRO A 36 -10.68 -12.50 4.89
N ARG A 37 -10.38 -12.59 3.59
CA ARG A 37 -10.17 -13.86 2.86
C ARG A 37 -8.72 -14.30 2.85
N ILE A 38 -7.80 -13.41 3.21
CA ILE A 38 -6.37 -13.70 3.35
C ILE A 38 -6.20 -14.27 4.75
N HIS A 39 -5.81 -15.53 4.83
CA HIS A 39 -5.56 -16.19 6.10
C HIS A 39 -4.23 -15.70 6.66
N VAL A 40 -4.27 -15.13 7.87
CA VAL A 40 -3.07 -14.70 8.59
C VAL A 40 -2.38 -15.93 9.18
N THR A 41 -1.10 -16.08 8.89
CA THR A 41 -0.27 -17.19 9.39
C THR A 41 1.00 -16.66 10.03
N ASP A 42 1.60 -17.46 10.92
CA ASP A 42 2.95 -17.18 11.42
C ASP A 42 3.96 -17.14 10.28
N ASN A 43 4.96 -16.27 10.42
CA ASN A 43 6.05 -16.10 9.45
C ASN A 43 5.62 -15.73 8.02
N MET A 44 4.37 -15.25 7.84
CA MET A 44 3.95 -14.73 6.54
C MET A 44 4.80 -13.52 6.15
N LYS A 45 5.02 -13.35 4.85
CA LYS A 45 5.76 -12.21 4.29
C LYS A 45 4.82 -11.35 3.46
N ILE A 46 4.82 -10.06 3.74
CA ILE A 46 4.00 -9.07 3.04
C ILE A 46 4.90 -7.98 2.47
N ALA A 47 4.72 -7.69 1.18
CA ALA A 47 5.30 -6.50 0.56
C ALA A 47 4.22 -5.44 0.34
N GLU A 48 4.55 -4.17 0.58
CA GLU A 48 3.79 -3.02 0.06
C GLU A 48 4.64 -2.32 -1.01
N LEU A 49 4.11 -2.19 -2.22
CA LEU A 49 4.75 -1.41 -3.29
C LEU A 49 4.19 0.01 -3.31
N GLY A 50 5.08 1.00 -3.41
CA GLY A 50 4.73 2.42 -3.34
C GLY A 50 4.33 2.82 -1.93
N THR A 51 5.12 2.37 -0.94
CA THR A 51 4.76 2.45 0.47
C THR A 51 4.72 3.89 1.02
N GLY A 52 5.39 4.85 0.37
CA GLY A 52 5.44 6.24 0.81
C GLY A 52 5.89 6.38 2.27
N THR A 53 4.97 6.81 3.16
CA THR A 53 5.25 6.92 4.61
C THR A 53 5.34 5.59 5.34
N GLY A 54 4.93 4.49 4.71
CA GLY A 54 4.82 3.18 5.35
C GLY A 54 3.66 3.06 6.32
N VAL A 55 2.75 4.04 6.37
CA VAL A 55 1.64 4.09 7.33
C VAL A 55 0.79 2.82 7.33
N TRP A 56 0.60 2.19 6.16
CA TRP A 56 -0.13 0.93 6.06
C TRP A 56 0.61 -0.23 6.73
N LEU A 57 1.92 -0.36 6.50
CA LEU A 57 2.75 -1.37 7.17
C LEU A 57 2.82 -1.15 8.68
N PHE A 58 2.94 0.09 9.14
CA PHE A 58 2.93 0.41 10.58
C PHE A 58 1.62 0.03 11.25
N GLU A 59 0.48 0.28 10.60
CA GLU A 59 -0.79 -0.18 11.15
C GLU A 59 -0.88 -1.71 11.07
N GLY A 60 -0.46 -2.33 9.97
CA GLY A 60 -0.39 -3.79 9.83
C GLY A 60 0.43 -4.47 10.92
N ALA A 61 1.58 -3.91 11.29
CA ALA A 61 2.44 -4.42 12.37
C ALA A 61 1.74 -4.49 13.74
N LYS A 62 0.65 -3.72 13.95
CA LYS A 62 -0.13 -3.75 15.19
C LYS A 62 -1.14 -4.91 15.22
N TYR A 63 -1.56 -5.41 14.06
CA TYR A 63 -2.62 -6.42 13.94
C TYR A 63 -2.13 -7.78 13.43
N LEU A 64 -0.94 -7.83 12.84
CA LEU A 64 -0.33 -9.04 12.32
C LEU A 64 0.60 -9.69 13.37
N PRO A 65 0.84 -11.01 13.29
CA PRO A 65 1.78 -11.69 14.17
C PRO A 65 3.15 -11.01 14.12
N THR A 66 3.81 -10.90 15.27
CA THR A 66 5.18 -10.37 15.35
C THR A 66 6.20 -11.20 14.57
N THR A 67 5.84 -12.44 14.23
CA THR A 67 6.61 -13.34 13.36
C THR A 67 6.49 -12.99 11.87
N ALA A 68 5.47 -12.23 11.47
CA ALA A 68 5.27 -11.82 10.07
C ALA A 68 6.32 -10.78 9.67
N GLN A 69 6.89 -10.92 8.47
CA GLN A 69 7.81 -9.93 7.87
C GLN A 69 7.03 -8.97 6.99
N LEU A 70 7.24 -7.66 7.22
CA LEU A 70 6.60 -6.57 6.48
C LEU A 70 7.69 -5.77 5.75
N ASP A 71 7.63 -5.74 4.43
CA ASP A 71 8.60 -5.04 3.60
C ASP A 71 7.92 -3.92 2.80
N GLY A 72 8.38 -2.69 2.96
CA GLY A 72 7.93 -1.53 2.22
C GLY A 72 8.92 -1.15 1.13
N PHE A 73 8.43 -1.01 -0.08
CA PHE A 73 9.23 -0.60 -1.22
C PHE A 73 8.68 0.67 -1.85
N ASP A 74 9.56 1.61 -2.15
CA ASP A 74 9.24 2.82 -2.90
C ASP A 74 10.43 3.20 -3.78
N ILE A 75 10.19 3.98 -4.83
CA ILE A 75 11.27 4.45 -5.71
C ILE A 75 12.16 5.49 -5.02
N SER A 76 11.72 6.02 -3.87
CA SER A 76 12.43 7.02 -3.07
C SER A 76 12.28 6.76 -1.57
N ASP A 77 13.32 7.05 -0.79
CA ASP A 77 13.33 6.98 0.66
C ASP A 77 12.92 8.29 1.36
N GLU A 78 12.60 9.35 0.60
CA GLU A 78 12.31 10.69 1.14
C GLU A 78 11.13 10.74 2.14
N GLN A 79 10.23 9.77 2.05
CA GLN A 79 9.07 9.66 2.93
C GLN A 79 9.17 8.50 3.92
N PHE A 80 10.24 7.71 3.88
CA PHE A 80 10.42 6.60 4.81
C PHE A 80 10.52 7.11 6.27
N PRO A 81 10.01 6.33 7.23
CA PRO A 81 10.22 6.62 8.64
C PRO A 81 11.70 6.48 9.02
N LEU A 82 12.05 7.01 10.19
CA LEU A 82 13.34 6.75 10.78
C LEU A 82 13.47 5.28 11.15
N LYS A 83 14.59 4.66 10.80
CA LYS A 83 14.83 3.22 11.01
C LYS A 83 14.69 2.81 12.48
N GLU A 84 15.04 3.69 13.40
CA GLU A 84 14.97 3.48 14.85
C GLU A 84 13.52 3.40 15.37
N GLN A 85 12.55 3.90 14.58
CA GLN A 85 11.12 3.86 14.89
C GLN A 85 10.44 2.61 14.32
N CYS A 86 11.14 1.84 13.47
CA CYS A 86 10.59 0.65 12.83
C CYS A 86 10.61 -0.55 13.79
N PRO A 87 9.50 -1.30 13.90
CA PRO A 87 9.51 -2.62 14.52
C PRO A 87 10.56 -3.55 13.89
N PRO A 88 11.10 -4.54 14.62
CA PRO A 88 12.13 -5.44 14.09
C PRO A 88 11.71 -6.24 12.84
N ASN A 89 10.41 -6.46 12.68
CA ASN A 89 9.81 -7.21 11.60
C ASN A 89 9.36 -6.33 10.41
N LEU A 90 9.69 -5.04 10.42
CA LEU A 90 9.32 -4.08 9.39
C LEU A 90 10.58 -3.49 8.74
N ARG A 91 10.69 -3.58 7.42
CA ARG A 91 11.85 -3.11 6.64
C ARG A 91 11.39 -2.21 5.50
N PHE A 92 12.25 -1.27 5.14
CA PHE A 92 12.05 -0.40 3.98
C PHE A 92 13.23 -0.54 3.02
N GLY A 93 12.95 -0.47 1.71
CA GLY A 93 13.95 -0.54 0.67
C GLY A 93 13.57 0.30 -0.54
N ILE A 94 14.57 0.86 -1.21
CA ILE A 94 14.37 1.56 -2.47
C ILE A 94 14.21 0.52 -3.59
N MET A 95 13.11 0.59 -4.34
CA MET A 95 12.85 -0.26 -5.50
C MET A 95 11.90 0.44 -6.47
N ASP A 96 12.31 0.55 -7.72
CA ASP A 96 11.40 0.91 -8.81
C ASP A 96 10.55 -0.32 -9.16
N SER A 97 9.22 -0.21 -9.04
CA SER A 97 8.31 -1.32 -9.34
C SER A 97 7.99 -1.48 -10.83
N PHE A 98 8.51 -0.59 -11.68
CA PHE A 98 8.40 -0.68 -13.15
C PHE A 98 9.60 -1.37 -13.81
N VAL A 99 10.60 -1.79 -13.04
CA VAL A 99 11.70 -2.65 -13.49
C VAL A 99 11.59 -4.04 -12.87
N ASP A 100 12.28 -5.01 -13.45
CA ASP A 100 12.29 -6.39 -12.95
C ASP A 100 12.65 -6.42 -11.46
N PRO A 101 11.90 -7.15 -10.62
CA PRO A 101 12.20 -7.25 -9.21
C PRO A 101 13.56 -7.94 -8.99
N PRO A 102 14.31 -7.55 -7.94
CA PRO A 102 15.54 -8.25 -7.58
C PRO A 102 15.30 -9.76 -7.40
N ALA A 103 16.21 -10.59 -7.91
CA ALA A 103 16.07 -12.05 -7.86
C ALA A 103 15.88 -12.60 -6.43
N SER A 104 16.38 -11.90 -5.40
CA SER A 104 16.21 -12.26 -3.99
C SER A 104 14.78 -12.09 -3.46
N LEU A 105 13.93 -11.34 -4.17
CA LEU A 105 12.54 -11.03 -3.82
C LEU A 105 11.52 -11.86 -4.60
N VAL A 106 11.93 -12.52 -5.68
CA VAL A 106 11.06 -13.36 -6.51
C VAL A 106 10.52 -14.54 -5.70
N GLY A 107 9.19 -14.71 -5.71
CA GLY A 107 8.50 -15.82 -5.05
C GLY A 107 8.54 -15.77 -3.53
N GLN A 108 8.75 -14.60 -2.92
CA GLN A 108 8.98 -14.48 -1.49
C GLN A 108 7.75 -14.11 -0.68
N TYR A 109 6.75 -13.50 -1.28
CA TYR A 109 5.66 -12.85 -0.55
C TYR A 109 4.36 -13.66 -0.59
N ASP A 110 3.71 -13.79 0.56
CA ASP A 110 2.37 -14.36 0.68
C ASP A 110 1.30 -13.33 0.25
N VAL A 111 1.59 -12.05 0.47
CA VAL A 111 0.74 -10.93 0.03
C VAL A 111 1.62 -9.83 -0.56
N VAL A 112 1.19 -9.29 -1.70
CA VAL A 112 1.70 -8.03 -2.22
C VAL A 112 0.55 -7.02 -2.22
N HIS A 113 0.72 -5.95 -1.46
CA HIS A 113 -0.22 -4.86 -1.33
C HIS A 113 0.19 -3.68 -2.20
N LEU A 114 -0.80 -3.05 -2.84
CA LEU A 114 -0.66 -1.84 -3.63
C LEU A 114 -1.88 -0.95 -3.38
N ARG A 115 -1.68 0.36 -3.29
CA ARG A 115 -2.79 1.30 -3.13
C ARG A 115 -2.60 2.60 -3.90
N MET A 116 -3.66 3.10 -4.53
CA MET A 116 -3.69 4.38 -5.28
C MET A 116 -2.65 4.46 -6.42
N TRP A 117 -2.44 3.35 -7.12
CA TRP A 117 -1.45 3.25 -8.19
C TRP A 117 -1.90 3.81 -9.53
N THR A 118 -3.21 4.01 -9.74
CA THR A 118 -3.74 4.43 -11.04
C THR A 118 -3.15 5.74 -11.57
N SER A 119 -2.82 6.69 -10.68
CA SER A 119 -2.17 7.96 -11.08
C SER A 119 -0.74 7.80 -11.59
N ASN A 120 -0.10 6.67 -11.31
CA ASN A 120 1.30 6.43 -11.66
C ASN A 120 1.45 5.82 -13.06
N PHE A 121 0.36 5.38 -13.71
CA PHE A 121 0.40 4.80 -15.05
C PHE A 121 0.34 5.89 -16.13
N ARG A 122 1.49 6.20 -16.75
CA ARG A 122 1.58 7.21 -17.83
C ARG A 122 0.68 6.92 -19.05
N ASN A 123 0.45 5.64 -19.36
CA ASN A 123 -0.35 5.20 -20.52
C ASN A 123 -1.53 4.28 -20.15
N ARG A 124 -1.98 4.30 -18.89
CA ARG A 124 -2.98 3.36 -18.34
C ARG A 124 -2.59 1.88 -18.48
N ASP A 125 -1.31 1.59 -18.72
CA ASP A 125 -0.79 0.23 -18.79
C ASP A 125 -0.33 -0.21 -17.40
N SER A 126 -1.13 -1.09 -16.80
CA SER A 126 -0.81 -1.75 -15.53
C SER A 126 -0.16 -3.13 -15.72
N GLY A 127 0.08 -3.56 -16.96
CA GLY A 127 0.59 -4.90 -17.27
C GLY A 127 1.95 -5.17 -16.64
N VAL A 128 2.85 -4.18 -16.70
CA VAL A 128 4.20 -4.26 -16.11
C VAL A 128 4.12 -4.46 -14.60
N ILE A 129 3.35 -3.64 -13.89
CA ILE A 129 3.24 -3.76 -12.43
C ILE A 129 2.56 -5.08 -12.03
N ILE A 130 1.52 -5.52 -12.76
CA ILE A 130 0.86 -6.81 -12.50
C ILE A 130 1.84 -7.96 -12.71
N HIS A 131 2.69 -7.88 -13.73
CA HIS A 131 3.72 -8.87 -13.98
C HIS A 131 4.72 -8.94 -12.83
N HIS A 132 5.30 -7.81 -12.39
CA HIS A 132 6.28 -7.81 -11.30
C HIS A 132 5.67 -8.21 -9.96
N VAL A 133 4.45 -7.77 -9.67
CA VAL A 133 3.70 -8.21 -8.48
C VAL A 133 3.53 -9.73 -8.48
N ARG A 134 3.23 -10.33 -9.64
CA ARG A 134 3.13 -11.78 -9.78
C ARG A 134 4.46 -12.47 -9.54
N GLU A 135 5.58 -11.93 -10.03
CA GLU A 135 6.92 -12.49 -9.80
C GLU A 135 7.32 -12.44 -8.31
N LEU A 136 6.90 -11.40 -7.57
CA LEU A 136 7.15 -11.29 -6.12
C LEU A 136 6.36 -12.32 -5.29
N LEU A 137 5.21 -12.78 -5.78
CA LEU A 137 4.31 -13.65 -5.04
C LEU A 137 4.77 -15.12 -5.04
N LYS A 138 4.64 -15.77 -3.88
CA LYS A 138 4.64 -17.23 -3.79
C LYS A 138 3.49 -17.82 -4.61
N PRO A 139 3.59 -19.08 -5.07
CA PRO A 139 2.45 -19.79 -5.62
C PRO A 139 1.26 -19.79 -4.65
N GLY A 140 0.12 -19.26 -5.09
CA GLY A 140 -1.10 -19.14 -4.26
C GLY A 140 -1.16 -17.88 -3.38
N GLY A 141 -0.17 -16.98 -3.48
CA GLY A 141 -0.19 -15.69 -2.78
C GLY A 141 -1.26 -14.74 -3.29
N PHE A 142 -1.52 -13.67 -2.53
CA PHE A 142 -2.58 -12.71 -2.78
C PHE A 142 -2.04 -11.36 -3.25
N ILE A 143 -2.71 -10.79 -4.25
CA ILE A 143 -2.61 -9.35 -4.52
C ILE A 143 -3.73 -8.67 -3.74
N GLN A 144 -3.38 -7.72 -2.87
CA GLN A 144 -4.34 -6.79 -2.31
C GLN A 144 -4.15 -5.42 -2.96
N TRP A 145 -4.94 -5.16 -4.00
CA TRP A 145 -4.92 -3.87 -4.71
C TRP A 145 -6.11 -3.02 -4.31
N GLU A 146 -5.83 -1.85 -3.75
CA GLU A 146 -6.81 -0.89 -3.29
C GLU A 146 -6.80 0.38 -4.16
N GLU A 147 -7.93 0.75 -4.75
CA GLU A 147 -8.00 1.92 -5.63
C GLU A 147 -9.30 2.70 -5.44
N ALA A 148 -9.22 4.02 -5.59
CA ALA A 148 -10.39 4.87 -5.62
C ALA A 148 -11.06 4.81 -6.98
N TYR A 149 -12.38 4.65 -6.96
CA TYR A 149 -13.19 4.81 -8.16
C TYR A 149 -13.37 6.30 -8.47
N LEU A 150 -12.35 6.90 -9.09
CA LEU A 150 -12.26 8.35 -9.30
C LEU A 150 -13.16 8.88 -10.44
N THR A 151 -13.68 8.01 -11.30
CA THR A 151 -14.39 8.42 -12.53
C THR A 151 -15.90 8.61 -12.36
N HIS A 152 -16.53 8.03 -11.33
CA HIS A 152 -17.97 8.21 -11.07
C HIS A 152 -18.21 8.46 -9.59
N GLN A 153 -18.07 9.72 -9.18
CA GLN A 153 -18.48 10.17 -7.85
C GLN A 153 -19.92 10.67 -7.90
N VAL A 154 -20.81 10.07 -7.09
CA VAL A 154 -22.19 10.53 -6.94
C VAL A 154 -22.35 11.11 -5.53
N VAL A 155 -22.75 12.38 -5.44
CA VAL A 155 -23.06 13.01 -4.15
C VAL A 155 -24.44 12.54 -3.70
N VAL A 156 -24.49 11.67 -2.70
CA VAL A 156 -25.76 11.25 -2.09
C VAL A 156 -26.07 12.18 -0.92
N VAL A 157 -27.02 13.09 -1.11
CA VAL A 157 -27.53 13.93 -0.02
C VAL A 157 -28.50 13.10 0.81
N LYS A 158 -28.04 12.59 1.96
CA LYS A 158 -28.93 11.94 2.94
C LYS A 158 -29.66 13.05 3.72
N ARG A 159 -30.92 13.34 3.36
CA ARG A 159 -31.76 14.22 4.17
C ARG A 159 -31.96 13.58 5.55
N PRO A 160 -31.91 14.36 6.65
CA PRO A 160 -32.14 13.82 7.97
C PRO A 160 -33.52 13.14 8.01
N SER A 161 -33.57 11.93 8.56
CA SER A 161 -34.83 11.23 8.79
C SER A 161 -35.64 12.01 9.82
N ASN A 162 -36.63 12.77 9.37
CA ASN A 162 -37.67 13.34 10.23
C ASN A 162 -38.61 12.21 10.68
N SER A 163 -38.12 11.29 11.52
CA SER A 163 -38.99 10.45 12.33
C SER A 163 -39.27 11.19 13.63
N ARG A 164 -40.18 12.17 13.59
CA ARG A 164 -40.95 12.49 14.79
C ARG A 164 -41.99 11.38 14.92
N GLN A 165 -41.81 10.53 15.92
CA GLN A 165 -42.90 9.69 16.42
C GLN A 165 -43.81 10.63 17.23
N GLU A 166 -45.02 10.86 16.73
CA GLU A 166 -46.17 11.23 17.57
C GLU A 166 -46.88 9.95 18.01
#